data_AF-A0A965PHX0-F1
#
_entry.id   AF-A0A965PHX0-F1
#
_cell.length_a   1.000
_cell.length_b   1.000
_cell.length_c   1.000
_cell.angle_alpha   90.00
_cell.angle_beta   90.00
_cell.angle_gamma   90.00
#
_symmetry.space_group_name_H-M   'P 1'
#
loop_
_entity.id
_entity.type
_entity.pdbx_description
1 polymer ?
#
loop_
_entity_poly.entity_id
_entity_poly.type
_entity_poly.pdbx_seq_one_letter_code
_entity_poly.pdbx_strand_id
1 'polypeptide(L)' 'MPTKLIINCETGEQTEVELTAEEIAQREADAKAYEADKKAKDAELAAQAKVKADVLKRLGLTEDEAKALLS' A
#
# COMPACT_ATOMS: atom_id res chain seq x y z
N MET A 1 -24.61 7.29 -7.12
CA MET A 1 -23.83 6.04 -7.20
C MET A 1 -22.46 6.39 -7.79
N PRO A 2 -21.37 5.66 -7.50
CA PRO A 2 -20.08 6.00 -8.09
C PRO A 2 -20.16 5.85 -9.61
N THR A 3 -19.52 6.75 -10.34
CA THR A 3 -19.50 6.78 -11.81
C THR A 3 -18.08 6.56 -12.32
N LYS A 4 -17.96 5.92 -13.48
CA LYS A 4 -16.72 5.88 -14.27
C LYS A 4 -16.81 6.92 -15.37
N LEU A 5 -15.73 7.66 -15.55
CA LEU A 5 -15.57 8.61 -16.65
C LEU A 5 -14.86 7.90 -17.81
N ILE A 6 -15.55 7.77 -18.93
CA ILE A 6 -15.01 7.22 -20.17
C ILE A 6 -14.68 8.40 -21.07
N ILE A 7 -13.40 8.57 -21.39
CA ILE A 7 -12.92 9.61 -22.30
C ILE A 7 -12.48 8.93 -23.59
N ASN A 8 -13.12 9.30 -24.70
CA ASN A 8 -12.68 8.86 -26.02
C ASN A 8 -11.43 9.67 -26.42
N CYS A 9 -10.29 9.00 -26.53
CA CYS A 9 -9.00 9.63 -26.85
C CYS A 9 -8.91 10.19 -28.29
N GLU A 10 -9.82 9.79 -29.19
CA GLU A 10 -9.83 10.24 -30.58
C GLU A 10 -10.74 11.47 -30.79
N THR A 11 -11.89 11.52 -30.11
CA THR A 11 -12.87 12.62 -30.25
C THR A 11 -12.85 13.61 -29.09
N GLY A 12 -12.24 13.24 -27.97
CA GLY A 12 -12.27 14.03 -26.73
C GLY A 12 -13.62 13.97 -25.99
N GLU A 13 -14.57 13.17 -26.47
CA GLU A 13 -15.89 13.02 -25.83
C GLU A 13 -15.76 12.34 -24.48
N GLN A 14 -16.48 12.87 -23.50
CA GLN A 14 -16.51 12.34 -22.15
C GLN A 14 -17.91 11.83 -21.82
N THR A 15 -17.99 10.61 -21.30
CA THR A 15 -19.24 10.00 -20.85
C THR A 15 -19.08 9.52 -19.42
N GLU A 16 -19.99 9.97 -18.55
CA GLU A 16 -20.11 9.44 -17.21
C GLU A 16 -21.10 8.28 -17.23
N VAL A 17 -20.64 7.11 -16.81
CA VAL A 17 -21.44 5.88 -16.75
C VAL A 17 -21.49 5.43 -15.31
N GLU A 18 -22.68 5.14 -14.79
CA GLU A 18 -22.83 4.56 -13.46
C GLU A 18 -22.17 3.17 -13.40
N LEU A 19 -21.42 2.93 -12.32
CA LEU A 19 -20.83 1.62 -12.08
C LEU A 19 -21.93 0.58 -11.85
N THR A 20 -21.75 -0.61 -12.42
CA THR A 20 -22.65 -1.74 -12.16
C THR A 20 -22.50 -2.24 -10.72
N ALA A 21 -23.49 -2.98 -10.22
CA ALA A 21 -23.43 -3.57 -8.89
C ALA A 21 -22.23 -4.52 -8.72
N GLU A 22 -21.82 -5.20 -9.78
CA GLU A 22 -20.65 -6.09 -9.81
C GLU A 22 -19.34 -5.30 -9.69
N GLU A 23 -19.22 -4.18 -10.42
CA GLU A 23 -18.05 -3.30 -10.34
C GLU A 23 -17.91 -2.67 -8.95
N ILE A 24 -19.03 -2.29 -8.32
CA ILE A 24 -19.05 -1.79 -6.94
C ILE A 24 -18.58 -2.88 -5.96
N ALA A 25 -19.09 -4.11 -6.09
CA ALA A 25 -18.73 -5.23 -5.23
C ALA A 25 -17.24 -5.60 -5.34
N GLN A 26 -16.68 -5.59 -6.56
CA GLN A 26 -15.24 -5.81 -6.78
C GLN A 26 -14.40 -4.72 -6.11
N ARG A 27 -14.76 -3.45 -6.31
CA ARG A 27 -14.04 -2.33 -5.70
C ARG A 27 -14.02 -2.40 -4.17
N GLU A 28 -15.11 -2.87 -3.56
CA GLU A 28 -15.17 -3.11 -2.11
C GLU A 28 -14.33 -4.31 -1.66
N ALA A 29 -14.30 -5.39 -2.47
CA ALA A 29 -13.46 -6.55 -2.19
C ALA A 29 -11.96 -6.18 -2.27
N ASP A 30 -11.57 -5.43 -3.31
CA ASP A 30 -10.21 -4.95 -3.49
C ASP A 30 -9.79 -4.01 -2.36
N ALA A 31 -10.68 -3.11 -1.93
CA ALA A 31 -10.41 -2.23 -0.78
C ALA A 31 -10.14 -3.03 0.49
N LYS A 32 -10.96 -4.06 0.79
CA LYS A 32 -10.76 -4.93 1.95
C LYS A 32 -9.46 -5.74 1.85
N ALA A 33 -9.14 -6.26 0.67
CA ALA A 33 -7.90 -7.00 0.44
C ALA A 33 -6.68 -6.10 0.62
N TYR A 34 -6.72 -4.88 0.09
CA TYR A 34 -5.67 -3.89 0.28
C TYR A 34 -5.48 -3.52 1.74
N GLU A 35 -6.55 -3.23 2.49
CA GLU A 35 -6.45 -2.91 3.92
C GLU A 35 -5.82 -4.06 4.73
N ALA A 36 -6.16 -5.30 4.41
CA ALA A 36 -5.58 -6.48 5.03
C ALA A 36 -4.07 -6.61 4.73
N ASP A 37 -3.66 -6.47 3.46
CA ASP A 37 -2.26 -6.51 3.04
C ASP A 37 -1.44 -5.37 3.67
N LYS A 38 -2.01 -4.16 3.67
CA LYS A 38 -1.36 -2.97 4.25
C LYS A 38 -1.13 -3.16 5.74
N LYS A 39 -2.10 -3.70 6.47
CA LYS A 39 -1.96 -4.01 7.90
C LYS A 39 -0.91 -5.11 8.16
N ALA A 40 -0.85 -6.14 7.31
CA ALA A 40 0.15 -7.19 7.42
C ALA A 40 1.57 -6.65 7.17
N LYS A 41 1.76 -5.84 6.12
CA LYS A 41 3.03 -5.19 5.81
C LYS A 41 3.48 -4.22 6.90
N ASP A 42 2.58 -3.39 7.42
CA ASP A 42 2.90 -2.47 8.52
C ASP A 42 3.35 -3.25 9.78
N ALA A 43 2.67 -4.36 10.09
CA ALA A 43 3.05 -5.23 11.21
C ALA A 43 4.41 -5.91 11.00
N GLU A 44 4.69 -6.37 9.79
CA GLU A 44 5.99 -6.96 9.43
C GLU A 44 7.12 -5.93 9.52
N LEU A 45 6.93 -4.73 8.96
CA LEU A 45 7.92 -3.65 9.02
C LEU A 45 8.19 -3.23 10.47
N ALA A 46 7.15 -3.15 11.31
CA ALA A 46 7.31 -2.85 12.73
C ALA A 46 8.07 -3.96 13.48
N ALA A 47 7.78 -5.23 13.18
CA ALA A 47 8.50 -6.37 13.75
C ALA A 47 9.97 -6.38 13.33
N GLN A 48 10.25 -6.18 12.04
CA GLN A 48 11.62 -6.08 11.52
C GLN A 48 12.37 -4.89 12.12
N ALA A 49 11.73 -3.73 12.26
CA ALA A 49 12.33 -2.55 12.89
C ALA A 49 12.69 -2.82 14.35
N LYS A 50 11.80 -3.49 15.10
CA LYS A 50 12.07 -3.90 16.48
C LYS A 50 13.24 -4.86 16.58
N VAL A 51 13.30 -5.88 15.72
CA VAL A 51 14.42 -6.83 15.68
C VAL A 51 15.72 -6.11 15.36
N LYS A 52 15.73 -5.20 14.37
CA LYS A 52 16.90 -4.38 14.04
C LYS A 52 17.36 -3.57 15.25
N ALA A 53 16.45 -2.83 15.90
CA ALA A 53 16.77 -2.03 17.08
C ALA A 53 17.34 -2.89 18.24
N ASP A 54 16.76 -4.06 18.50
CA ASP A 54 17.24 -4.98 19.54
C ASP A 54 18.64 -5.53 19.22
N VAL A 55 18.92 -5.87 17.95
CA VAL A 55 20.24 -6.33 17.50
C VAL A 55 21.28 -5.22 17.62
N LEU A 56 20.96 -4.01 17.15
CA LEU A 56 21.86 -2.85 17.27
C LEU A 56 22.23 -2.55 18.72
N LYS A 57 21.23 -2.59 19.61
CA LYS A 57 21.43 -2.40 21.04
C LYS A 57 22.34 -3.49 21.65
N ARG A 58 22.20 -4.76 21.24
CA ARG A 58 23.07 -5.85 21.71
C ARG A 58 24.50 -5.72 21.21
N LEU A 59 24.68 -5.20 19.99
CA LEU A 59 25.99 -4.97 19.40
C LEU A 59 26.64 -3.66 19.87
N GLY A 60 25.88 -2.80 20.57
CA GLY A 60 26.37 -1.50 21.02
C GLY A 60 26.58 -0.50 19.88
N LEU A 61 25.91 -0.71 18.75
CA LEU A 61 26.02 0.12 17.56
C LEU A 61 24.86 1.11 17.49
N THR A 62 25.14 2.31 16.99
CA THR A 62 24.11 3.27 16.59
C THR A 62 23.52 2.90 15.22
N GLU A 63 22.33 3.43 14.90
CA GLU A 63 21.72 3.21 13.58
C GLU A 63 22.60 3.73 12.44
N ASP A 64 23.30 4.85 12.64
CA ASP A 64 24.13 5.45 11.60
C ASP A 64 25.43 4.68 11.39
N GLU A 65 26.02 4.11 12.44
CA GLU A 65 27.16 3.19 12.31
C GLU A 65 26.75 1.90 11.58
N ALA A 66 25.58 1.36 11.87
CA ALA A 66 25.08 0.18 11.17
C ALA A 66 24.79 0.44 9.69
N LYS A 67 24.25 1.62 9.34
CA LYS A 67 24.08 2.03 7.94
C LYS A 67 25.43 2.11 7.23
N ALA A 68 26.44 2.70 7.87
CA ALA A 68 27.79 2.83 7.31
C ALA A 68 28.51 1.47 7.11
N LEU A 69 28.14 0.43 7.88
CA LEU A 69 28.68 -0.93 7.73
C LEU A 69 27.96 -1.78 6.68
N LEU A 70 26.72 -1.43 6.34
CA LEU A 70 25.85 -2.18 5.42
C LEU A 70 25.71 -1.54 4.03
N SER A 71 26.23 -0.32 3.86
CA SER A 71 26.37 0.40 2.59
C SER A 71 27.57 -0.09 1.79
#